data_AF-A0A668A9Y5-F1
#
_entry.id   AF-A0A668A9Y5-F1
#
_cell.length_a   1.000
_cell.length_b   1.000
_cell.length_c   1.000
_cell.angle_alpha   90.00
_cell.angle_beta   90.00
_cell.angle_gamma   90.00
#
_symmetry.space_group_name_H-M   'P 1'
#
loop_
_entity.id
_entity.type
_entity.pdbx_description
1 polymer ?
#
loop_
_entity_poly.entity_id
_entity_poly.type
_entity_poly.pdbx_seq_one_letter_code
_entity_poly.pdbx_strand_id
1 'polypeptide(L)'
;MNLYNHKLEDNSKNINCSKILTVEDLLQQVASLHETVSTAPTPPSLVIVDRLEGYLHGSQSCAAHVSALLCDTAAFLTQILEQRGSSSAPCRVIASYHSELQAGSASGELPAPDPILAVLDRYFQVRCTLDRDRSCKATAAGLQELWHIFLSGTGLTEASPAKGSEVRNVGVAHEWQLVIFPDGLMEFTLV
;
A
#
# COMPACT_ATOMS: atom_id res chain seq x y z
N MET A 1 2.91 -12.04 5.48
CA MET A 1 2.96 -12.50 4.08
C MET A 1 4.31 -12.09 3.52
N ASN A 2 5.25 -13.03 3.38
CA ASN A 2 6.57 -12.76 2.78
C ASN A 2 6.40 -12.83 1.27
N LEU A 3 6.21 -11.68 0.62
CA LEU A 3 6.24 -11.60 -0.84
C LEU A 3 7.67 -11.28 -1.29
N TYR A 4 8.55 -12.27 -1.19
CA TYR A 4 9.75 -12.32 -2.03
C TYR A 4 10.02 -13.77 -2.36
N ASN A 5 9.67 -14.16 -3.58
CA ASN A 5 10.38 -15.11 -4.44
C ASN A 5 9.45 -15.52 -5.59
N HIS A 6 9.10 -14.57 -6.47
CA HIS A 6 8.98 -14.94 -7.86
C HIS A 6 10.04 -14.18 -8.63
N LYS A 7 10.87 -14.99 -9.25
CA LYS A 7 12.04 -14.65 -10.03
C LYS A 7 11.64 -13.65 -11.12
N LEU A 8 11.92 -12.37 -10.88
CA LEU A 8 11.94 -11.30 -11.89
C LEU A 8 13.20 -11.46 -12.75
N GLU A 9 13.36 -12.61 -13.40
CA GLU A 9 14.23 -12.73 -14.56
C GLU A 9 13.45 -12.13 -15.74
N ASP A 10 13.62 -10.82 -15.97
CA ASP A 10 14.03 -10.25 -17.28
C ASP A 10 13.91 -8.71 -17.39
N ASN A 11 13.78 -7.95 -16.29
CA ASN A 11 13.75 -6.47 -16.36
C ASN A 11 14.38 -5.74 -15.15
N SER A 12 15.38 -6.38 -14.54
CA SER A 12 15.99 -6.01 -13.25
C SER A 12 16.84 -4.73 -13.20
N LYS A 13 16.79 -3.88 -14.24
CA LYS A 13 17.60 -2.64 -14.29
C LYS A 13 16.96 -1.43 -13.58
N ASN A 14 15.67 -1.50 -13.24
CA ASN A 14 14.91 -0.34 -12.75
C ASN A 14 14.33 -0.52 -11.33
N ILE A 15 14.68 -1.60 -10.63
CA ILE A 15 14.16 -1.89 -9.29
C ILE A 15 15.32 -1.79 -8.29
N ASN A 16 15.25 -0.82 -7.40
CA ASN A 16 16.19 -0.71 -6.29
C ASN A 16 15.54 -1.30 -5.03
N CYS A 17 16.10 -2.40 -4.53
CA CYS A 17 15.65 -3.04 -3.30
C CYS A 17 16.64 -2.72 -2.18
N SER A 18 16.21 -1.93 -1.19
CA SER A 18 16.96 -1.72 0.04
C SER A 18 16.28 -2.43 1.21
N LYS A 19 17.09 -3.11 2.03
CA LYS A 19 16.62 -3.67 3.30
C LYS A 19 16.76 -2.58 4.36
N ILE A 20 15.64 -2.12 4.87
CA ILE A 20 15.57 -1.08 5.90
C ILE A 20 15.31 -1.78 7.23
N LEU A 21 16.14 -1.51 8.23
CA LEU A 21 16.05 -2.15 9.55
C LEU A 21 15.54 -1.18 10.62
N THR A 22 15.70 0.14 10.42
CA THR A 22 15.24 1.17 11.37
C THR A 22 14.57 2.37 10.70
N VAL A 23 13.99 3.27 11.49
CA VAL A 23 13.44 4.55 11.00
C VAL A 23 14.54 5.41 10.39
N GLU A 24 15.71 5.46 11.01
CA GLU A 24 16.86 6.22 10.53
C GLU A 24 17.32 5.72 9.17
N ASP A 25 17.33 4.41 8.95
CA ASP A 25 17.60 3.82 7.63
C ASP A 25 16.55 4.27 6.60
N LEU A 26 15.28 4.33 6.98
CA LEU A 26 14.20 4.80 6.11
C LEU A 26 14.40 6.28 5.76
N LEU A 27 14.73 7.12 6.74
CA LEU A 27 15.02 8.54 6.54
C LEU A 27 16.23 8.74 5.62
N GLN A 28 17.29 7.95 5.82
CA GLN A 28 18.50 8.01 4.99
C GLN A 28 18.22 7.57 3.54
N GLN A 29 17.40 6.53 3.36
CA GLN A 29 16.96 6.08 2.04
C GLN A 29 16.13 7.16 1.34
N VAL A 30 15.15 7.73 2.05
CA VAL A 30 14.34 8.85 1.52
C VAL A 30 15.24 10.02 1.13
N ALA A 31 16.18 10.42 1.99
CA ALA A 31 17.14 11.48 1.67
C ALA A 31 17.95 11.16 0.42
N SER A 32 18.41 9.91 0.26
CA SER A 32 19.13 9.48 -0.94
C SER A 32 18.30 9.54 -2.22
N LEU A 33 16.96 9.43 -2.13
CA LEU A 33 16.07 9.62 -3.29
C LEU A 33 16.14 11.06 -3.81
N HIS A 34 16.35 12.05 -2.94
CA HIS A 34 16.55 13.43 -3.35
C HIS A 34 17.89 13.65 -4.06
N GLU A 35 18.94 12.95 -3.63
CA GLU A 35 20.28 13.06 -4.22
C GLU A 35 20.39 12.34 -5.56
N THR A 36 19.84 11.12 -5.64
CA THR A 36 19.89 10.26 -6.84
C THR A 36 19.17 10.87 -8.04
N VAL A 37 18.17 11.73 -7.83
CA VAL A 37 17.55 12.50 -8.93
C VAL A 37 18.58 13.30 -9.73
N SER A 38 19.61 13.83 -9.07
CA SER A 38 20.61 14.68 -9.74
C SER A 38 21.56 13.89 -10.64
N THR A 39 21.65 12.56 -10.47
CA THR A 39 22.64 11.70 -11.12
C THR A 39 22.05 10.56 -11.93
N ALA A 40 20.82 10.13 -11.64
CA ALA A 40 20.14 9.04 -12.32
C ALA A 40 19.36 9.54 -13.56
N PRO A 41 19.31 8.76 -14.65
CA PRO A 41 18.61 9.15 -15.88
C PRO A 41 17.08 9.21 -15.69
N THR A 42 16.51 8.37 -14.83
CA THR A 42 15.07 8.31 -14.57
C THR A 42 14.78 8.26 -13.06
N PRO A 43 14.07 9.25 -12.50
CA PRO A 43 13.65 9.20 -11.11
C PRO A 43 12.58 8.12 -10.89
N PRO A 44 12.42 7.60 -9.66
CA PRO A 44 11.43 6.56 -9.36
C PRO A 44 9.99 7.08 -9.47
N SER A 45 9.13 6.30 -10.12
CA SER A 45 7.69 6.54 -10.23
C SER A 45 6.84 5.73 -9.24
N LEU A 46 7.47 4.83 -8.46
CA LEU A 46 6.81 4.04 -7.43
C LEU A 46 7.77 3.81 -6.26
N VAL A 47 7.29 4.07 -5.05
CA VAL A 47 7.96 3.76 -3.78
C VAL A 47 7.10 2.75 -3.03
N ILE A 48 7.69 1.61 -2.66
CA ILE A 48 7.02 0.58 -1.88
C ILE A 48 7.70 0.49 -0.52
N VAL A 49 6.92 0.67 0.55
CA VAL A 49 7.38 0.52 1.93
C VAL A 49 6.67 -0.70 2.52
N ASP A 50 7.42 -1.78 2.75
CA ASP A 50 6.89 -2.97 3.39
C ASP A 50 6.98 -2.86 4.91
N ARG A 51 5.93 -3.31 5.61
CA ARG A 51 5.80 -3.39 7.07
C ARG A 51 6.05 -2.06 7.76
N LEU A 52 5.26 -1.05 7.37
CA LEU A 52 5.38 0.30 7.90
C LEU A 52 5.33 0.31 9.44
N GLU A 53 4.53 -0.56 10.05
CA GLU A 53 4.40 -0.72 11.50
C GLU A 53 5.74 -0.90 12.23
N GLY A 54 6.71 -1.55 11.59
CA GLY A 54 8.04 -1.79 12.16
C GLY A 54 8.85 -0.51 12.38
N TYR A 55 8.55 0.55 11.63
CA TYR A 55 9.18 1.87 11.79
C TYR A 55 8.43 2.75 12.79
N LEU A 56 7.11 2.58 12.92
CA LEU A 56 6.29 3.50 13.70
C LEU A 56 6.40 3.29 15.21
N HIS A 57 6.80 2.09 15.65
CA HIS A 57 6.89 1.71 17.07
C HIS A 57 5.62 2.06 17.89
N GLY A 58 4.45 2.04 17.26
CA GLY A 58 3.17 2.41 17.89
C GLY A 58 3.00 3.91 18.20
N SER A 59 3.83 4.79 17.65
CA SER A 59 3.77 6.25 17.88
C SER A 59 2.96 6.95 16.78
N GLN A 60 1.86 7.62 17.16
CA GLN A 60 1.05 8.44 16.25
C GLN A 60 1.85 9.61 15.65
N SER A 61 2.75 10.20 16.44
CA SER A 61 3.63 11.28 15.97
C SER A 61 4.62 10.75 14.92
N CYS A 62 5.20 9.57 15.16
CA CYS A 62 6.07 8.91 14.18
C CYS A 62 5.29 8.54 12.91
N ALA A 63 4.08 7.99 13.05
CA ALA A 63 3.18 7.69 11.94
C ALA A 63 2.90 8.92 11.07
N ALA A 64 2.54 10.03 11.69
CA ALA A 64 2.30 11.28 10.97
C ALA A 64 3.57 11.79 10.28
N HIS A 65 4.70 11.78 10.97
CA HIS A 65 5.97 12.26 10.45
C HIS A 65 6.46 11.44 9.25
N VAL A 66 6.52 10.11 9.39
CA VAL A 66 6.95 9.20 8.32
C VAL A 66 5.99 9.26 7.14
N SER A 67 4.67 9.30 7.38
CA SER A 67 3.69 9.39 6.29
C SER A 67 3.80 10.72 5.54
N ALA A 68 3.92 11.84 6.25
CA ALA A 68 4.13 13.16 5.65
C ALA A 68 5.38 13.16 4.77
N LEU A 69 6.49 12.64 5.30
CA LEU A 69 7.76 12.57 4.57
C LEU A 69 7.64 11.73 3.28
N LEU A 70 6.98 10.57 3.34
CA LEU A 70 6.76 9.73 2.17
C LEU A 70 5.90 10.44 1.11
N CYS A 71 4.83 11.12 1.54
CA CYS A 71 3.99 11.93 0.65
C CYS A 71 4.78 13.08 0.01
N ASP A 72 5.58 13.81 0.79
CA ASP A 72 6.40 14.93 0.31
C ASP A 72 7.46 14.45 -0.69
N THR A 73 8.08 13.30 -0.42
CA THR A 73 9.04 12.66 -1.33
C THR A 73 8.38 12.29 -2.65
N ALA A 74 7.18 11.71 -2.61
CA ALA A 74 6.43 11.36 -3.82
C ALA A 74 6.01 12.61 -4.60
N ALA A 75 5.61 13.68 -3.93
CA ALA A 75 5.29 14.96 -4.58
C ALA A 75 6.53 15.55 -5.26
N PHE A 76 7.68 15.55 -4.58
CA PHE A 76 8.96 15.97 -5.15
C PHE A 76 9.34 15.14 -6.38
N LEU A 77 9.30 13.82 -6.29
CA LEU A 77 9.58 12.92 -7.41
C LEU A 77 8.62 13.11 -8.58
N THR A 78 7.34 13.38 -8.29
CA THR A 78 6.32 13.72 -9.30
C THR A 78 6.71 14.98 -10.06
N GLN A 79 7.09 16.06 -9.36
CA GLN A 79 7.53 17.30 -10.01
C GLN A 79 8.71 17.07 -10.95
N ILE A 80 9.67 16.23 -10.56
CA ILE A 80 10.83 15.91 -11.39
C ILE A 80 10.42 15.07 -12.61
N LEU A 81 9.56 14.07 -12.42
CA LEU A 81 9.01 13.25 -13.51
C LEU A 81 8.29 14.12 -14.54
N GLU A 82 7.46 15.07 -14.09
CA GLU A 82 6.75 16.03 -14.93
C GLU A 82 7.71 16.95 -15.70
N GLN A 83 8.76 17.45 -15.05
CA GLN A 83 9.79 18.29 -15.68
C GLN A 83 10.60 17.56 -16.76
N ARG A 84 10.80 16.25 -16.63
CA ARG A 84 11.62 15.45 -17.56
C ARG A 84 10.86 14.91 -18.78
N GLY A 85 9.54 15.05 -18.84
CA GLY A 85 8.77 14.69 -20.04
C GLY A 85 7.28 14.50 -19.79
N SER A 86 6.47 15.02 -20.73
CA SER A 86 5.03 15.26 -20.61
C SER A 86 4.11 14.02 -20.65
N SER A 87 4.57 12.84 -20.22
CA SER A 87 3.73 11.63 -20.18
C SER A 87 3.98 10.70 -18.98
N SER A 88 4.84 11.07 -18.03
CA SER A 88 5.04 10.22 -16.86
C SER A 88 3.84 10.32 -15.93
N ALA A 89 3.33 9.15 -15.51
CA ALA A 89 2.44 9.07 -14.35
C ALA A 89 3.14 9.68 -13.11
N PRO A 90 2.37 10.24 -12.15
CA PRO A 90 2.93 10.75 -10.91
C PRO A 90 3.62 9.63 -10.12
N CYS A 91 4.59 10.02 -9.29
CA CYS A 91 5.19 9.08 -8.36
C CYS A 91 4.14 8.63 -7.33
N ARG A 92 4.03 7.33 -7.09
CA ARG A 92 3.08 6.74 -6.13
C ARG A 92 3.81 6.12 -4.96
N VAL A 93 3.17 6.13 -3.79
CA VAL A 93 3.64 5.41 -2.60
C VAL A 93 2.64 4.32 -2.26
N ILE A 94 3.13 3.11 -2.05
CA ILE A 94 2.37 2.00 -1.47
C ILE A 94 3.06 1.61 -0.18
N ALA A 95 2.33 1.66 0.93
CA ALA A 95 2.81 1.19 2.22
C ALA A 95 1.96 0.01 2.69
N SER A 96 2.60 -1.09 3.09
CA SER A 96 1.90 -2.18 3.78
C SER A 96 1.94 -1.89 5.29
N TYR A 97 0.83 -2.19 5.96
CA TYR A 97 0.70 -2.02 7.41
C TYR A 97 -0.07 -3.20 8.00
N HIS A 98 0.49 -3.82 9.03
CA HIS A 98 -0.17 -4.89 9.77
C HIS A 98 -0.63 -4.40 11.15
N SER A 99 -1.94 -4.30 11.36
CA SER A 99 -2.50 -3.93 12.67
C SER A 99 -2.42 -5.12 13.64
N GLU A 100 -1.71 -4.97 14.76
CA GLU A 100 -1.62 -5.98 15.81
C GLU A 100 -2.89 -6.03 16.69
N LEU A 101 -3.70 -4.98 16.67
CA LEU A 101 -4.88 -4.79 17.54
C LEU A 101 -6.02 -5.77 17.22
N GLN A 102 -6.04 -6.37 16.03
CA GLN A 102 -7.05 -7.33 15.60
C GLN A 102 -6.85 -8.76 16.15
N ALA A 103 -5.70 -9.07 16.77
CA ALA A 103 -5.34 -10.46 17.10
C ALA A 103 -5.89 -11.00 18.44
N GLY A 104 -6.62 -10.22 19.25
CA GLY A 104 -6.80 -10.55 20.67
C GLY A 104 -8.14 -10.28 21.38
N SER A 105 -9.19 -9.73 20.75
CA SER A 105 -10.42 -9.42 21.50
C SER A 105 -11.39 -10.59 21.54
N ALA A 106 -11.23 -11.46 22.55
CA ALA A 106 -12.22 -12.47 22.96
C ALA A 106 -13.39 -11.89 23.79
N SER A 107 -13.47 -10.57 23.92
CA SER A 107 -14.56 -9.86 24.60
C SER A 107 -15.43 -9.21 23.53
N GLY A 108 -16.74 -9.39 23.60
CA GLY A 108 -17.73 -8.90 22.61
C GLY A 108 -17.88 -7.37 22.52
N GLU A 109 -16.85 -6.61 22.89
CA GLU A 109 -16.73 -5.19 22.61
C GLU A 109 -16.06 -5.01 21.24
N LEU A 110 -16.64 -4.14 20.40
CA LEU A 110 -16.02 -3.72 19.14
C LEU A 110 -14.59 -3.24 19.43
N PRO A 111 -13.55 -3.85 18.84
CA PRO A 111 -12.18 -3.42 19.07
C PRO A 111 -12.07 -1.94 18.75
N ALA A 112 -11.45 -1.18 19.66
CA ALA A 112 -11.23 0.24 19.46
C ALA A 112 -10.47 0.44 18.13
N PRO A 113 -10.85 1.44 17.31
CA PRO A 113 -10.17 1.69 16.05
C PRO A 113 -8.70 1.98 16.31
N ASP A 114 -7.83 1.35 15.52
CA ASP A 114 -6.39 1.51 15.65
C ASP A 114 -6.01 2.99 15.45
N PRO A 115 -5.46 3.66 16.47
CA PRO A 115 -5.16 5.09 16.39
C PRO A 115 -4.04 5.39 15.38
N ILE A 116 -3.16 4.43 15.09
CA ILE A 116 -2.14 4.58 14.05
C ILE A 116 -2.78 4.52 12.68
N LEU A 117 -3.67 3.55 12.42
CA LEU A 117 -4.43 3.50 11.17
C LEU A 117 -5.19 4.81 10.92
N ALA A 118 -5.81 5.39 11.95
CA ALA A 118 -6.53 6.67 11.83
C ALA A 118 -5.62 7.84 11.45
N VAL A 119 -4.32 7.78 11.77
CA VAL A 119 -3.32 8.75 11.28
C VAL A 119 -2.96 8.44 9.84
N LEU A 120 -2.66 7.18 9.50
CA LEU A 120 -2.29 6.77 8.15
C LEU A 120 -3.37 7.10 7.12
N ASP A 121 -4.65 6.87 7.46
CA ASP A 121 -5.81 7.16 6.59
C ASP A 121 -5.91 8.65 6.19
N ARG A 122 -5.24 9.57 6.91
CA ARG A 122 -5.19 11.01 6.56
C ARG A 122 -4.19 11.31 5.45
N TYR A 123 -3.14 10.50 5.33
CA TYR A 123 -2.06 10.67 4.36
C TYR A 123 -2.26 9.76 3.13
N PHE A 124 -2.68 8.52 3.36
CA PHE A 124 -2.97 7.54 2.32
C PHE A 124 -4.47 7.52 2.00
N GLN A 125 -4.86 8.22 0.94
CA GLN A 125 -6.26 8.42 0.56
C GLN A 125 -6.96 7.15 0.07
N VAL A 126 -6.20 6.10 -0.26
CA VAL A 126 -6.72 4.80 -0.71
C VAL A 126 -6.10 3.73 0.16
N ARG A 127 -6.95 2.89 0.73
CA ARG A 127 -6.58 1.75 1.56
C ARG A 127 -7.04 0.46 0.92
N CYS A 128 -6.10 -0.47 0.76
CA CYS A 128 -6.36 -1.85 0.38
C CYS A 128 -6.29 -2.74 1.62
N THR A 129 -7.41 -3.34 2.00
CA THR A 129 -7.48 -4.29 3.11
C THR A 129 -7.55 -5.70 2.55
N LEU A 130 -6.63 -6.55 3.01
CA LEU A 130 -6.58 -7.96 2.65
C LEU A 130 -7.01 -8.79 3.86
N ASP A 131 -8.11 -9.52 3.74
CA ASP A 131 -8.57 -10.46 4.76
C ASP A 131 -8.48 -11.89 4.21
N ARG A 132 -7.91 -12.80 5.00
CA ARG A 132 -7.79 -14.20 4.60
C ARG A 132 -9.02 -14.94 5.09
N ASP A 133 -9.79 -15.50 4.17
CA ASP A 133 -10.83 -16.43 4.57
C ASP A 133 -10.16 -17.68 5.17
N ARG A 134 -10.41 -17.90 6.46
CA ARG A 134 -9.88 -19.06 7.19
C ARG A 134 -10.65 -20.33 6.86
N SER A 135 -11.69 -20.27 6.03
CA SER A 135 -12.38 -21.43 5.48
C SER A 135 -11.46 -22.14 4.46
N CYS A 136 -10.57 -23.00 4.95
CA CYS A 136 -9.72 -23.82 4.10
C CYS A 136 -10.59 -24.78 3.26
N LYS A 137 -10.63 -24.57 1.95
CA LYS A 137 -11.20 -25.53 1.00
C LYS A 137 -10.07 -26.44 0.50
N ALA A 138 -10.09 -27.69 0.96
CA ALA A 138 -9.20 -28.72 0.44
C ALA A 138 -9.73 -29.19 -0.92
N THR A 139 -8.91 -29.04 -1.96
CA THR A 139 -9.16 -29.63 -3.28
C THR A 139 -8.29 -30.88 -3.45
N ALA A 140 -8.59 -31.72 -4.44
CA ALA A 140 -7.78 -32.89 -4.74
C ALA A 140 -6.30 -32.55 -5.07
N ALA A 141 -6.01 -31.29 -5.42
CA ALA A 141 -4.67 -30.79 -5.76
C ALA A 141 -3.95 -30.09 -4.58
N GLY A 142 -4.59 -29.92 -3.42
CA GLY A 142 -4.04 -29.23 -2.25
C GLY A 142 -4.98 -28.20 -1.63
N LEU A 143 -4.46 -27.42 -0.69
CA LEU A 143 -5.21 -26.37 0.02
C LEU A 143 -5.28 -25.11 -0.84
N GLN A 144 -6.50 -24.65 -1.11
CA GLN A 144 -6.77 -23.36 -1.75
C GLN A 144 -6.79 -22.26 -0.69
N GLU A 145 -6.12 -21.13 -0.96
CA GLU A 145 -6.23 -19.94 -0.12
C GLU A 145 -7.21 -18.96 -0.76
N LEU A 146 -8.20 -18.50 -0.01
CA LEU A 146 -9.15 -17.47 -0.43
C LEU A 146 -8.88 -16.18 0.36
N TRP A 147 -8.80 -15.06 -0.34
CA TRP A 147 -8.55 -13.74 0.20
C TRP A 147 -9.63 -12.78 -0.26
N HIS A 148 -10.19 -12.00 0.65
CA HIS A 148 -11.04 -10.87 0.35
C HIS A 148 -10.19 -9.60 0.30
N ILE A 149 -10.36 -8.84 -0.77
CA ILE A 149 -9.64 -7.60 -1.04
C ILE A 149 -10.66 -6.48 -1.07
N PHE A 150 -10.50 -5.50 -0.18
CA PHE A 150 -11.38 -4.34 -0.09
C PHE A 150 -10.60 -3.08 -0.38
N LEU A 151 -11.07 -2.28 -1.34
CA LEU A 151 -10.58 -0.91 -1.50
C LEU A 151 -11.51 0.07 -0.80
N SER A 152 -10.95 0.95 0.01
CA SER A 152 -11.67 2.01 0.71
C SER A 152 -10.87 3.31 0.68
N GLY A 153 -11.53 4.43 0.97
CA GLY A 153 -10.87 5.73 1.10
C GLY A 153 -11.46 6.82 0.20
N THR A 154 -11.04 8.06 0.46
CA THR A 154 -11.55 9.26 -0.21
C THR A 154 -10.99 9.46 -1.61
N GLY A 155 -9.88 8.79 -1.94
CA GLY A 155 -9.25 8.85 -3.26
C GLY A 155 -9.94 8.03 -4.36
N LEU A 156 -10.98 7.26 -4.02
CA LEU A 156 -11.70 6.36 -4.93
C LEU A 156 -12.84 7.04 -5.71
N THR A 157 -12.83 8.38 -5.80
CA THR A 157 -13.88 9.09 -6.54
C THR A 157 -13.72 8.80 -8.02
N GLU A 158 -14.63 8.00 -8.61
CA GLU A 158 -14.75 7.87 -10.05
C GLU A 158 -14.85 9.26 -10.70
N ALA A 159 -14.21 9.45 -11.84
CA ALA A 159 -14.29 10.68 -12.62
C ALA A 159 -15.76 11.13 -12.75
N SER A 160 -16.05 12.34 -12.26
CA SER A 160 -17.40 12.89 -12.07
C SER A 160 -18.36 12.66 -13.24
N PRO A 161 -19.66 12.39 -13.02
CA PRO A 161 -20.68 12.91 -13.92
C PRO A 161 -20.89 14.40 -13.60
N ALA A 162 -21.16 15.16 -14.66
CA ALA A 162 -21.30 16.61 -14.62
C ALA A 162 -22.28 17.13 -13.54
N LYS A 163 -21.95 18.33 -13.02
CA LYS A 163 -22.74 19.26 -12.20
C LYS A 163 -24.20 18.84 -11.90
N GLY A 164 -24.50 18.71 -10.61
CA GLY A 164 -25.85 19.04 -10.12
C GLY A 164 -26.52 18.06 -9.16
N SER A 165 -25.79 17.19 -8.46
CA SER A 165 -26.42 16.28 -7.49
C SER A 165 -25.67 16.28 -6.17
N GLU A 166 -26.29 16.83 -5.13
CA GLU A 166 -25.91 16.63 -3.73
C GLU A 166 -26.20 15.16 -3.35
N VAL A 167 -25.33 14.25 -3.77
CA VAL A 167 -25.32 12.89 -3.25
C VAL A 167 -24.07 12.77 -2.40
N ARG A 168 -24.30 12.50 -1.11
CA ARG A 168 -23.28 12.15 -0.14
C ARG A 168 -22.56 10.91 -0.67
N ASN A 169 -21.43 11.10 -1.35
CA ASN A 169 -20.63 10.04 -1.95
C ASN A 169 -20.08 9.14 -0.83
N VAL A 170 -20.83 8.11 -0.46
CA VAL A 170 -20.32 6.96 0.27
C VAL A 170 -19.50 6.19 -0.76
N GLY A 171 -18.18 6.26 -0.65
CA GLY A 171 -17.25 5.66 -1.61
C GLY A 171 -17.60 4.20 -1.88
N VAL A 172 -17.70 3.84 -3.15
CA VAL A 172 -17.93 2.46 -3.58
C VAL A 172 -16.72 1.65 -3.12
N ALA A 173 -16.91 0.85 -2.07
CA ALA A 173 -15.93 -0.14 -1.70
C ALA A 173 -15.97 -1.22 -2.77
N HIS A 174 -14.99 -1.26 -3.65
CA HIS A 174 -14.85 -2.37 -4.56
C HIS A 174 -14.29 -3.56 -3.76
N GLU A 175 -15.00 -4.69 -3.82
CA GLU A 175 -14.60 -5.95 -3.21
C GLU A 175 -14.17 -6.93 -4.30
N TRP A 176 -13.04 -7.58 -4.07
CA TRP A 176 -12.57 -8.68 -4.91
C TRP A 176 -12.29 -9.91 -4.06
N GLN A 177 -12.52 -11.06 -4.66
CA GLN A 177 -12.04 -12.34 -4.17
C GLN A 177 -10.79 -12.73 -4.95
N LEU A 178 -9.70 -12.99 -4.23
CA LEU A 178 -8.48 -13.58 -4.75
C LEU A 178 -8.38 -15.02 -4.28
N VAL A 179 -8.34 -15.93 -5.23
CA VAL A 179 -8.13 -17.35 -5.01
C VAL A 179 -6.72 -17.70 -5.42
N ILE A 180 -5.95 -18.29 -4.50
CA ILE A 180 -4.60 -18.82 -4.76
C ILE A 180 -4.68 -20.34 -4.72
N PHE A 181 -4.41 -20.97 -5.85
CA PHE A 181 -4.39 -22.42 -6.00
C PHE A 181 -3.03 -23.01 -5.57
N PRO A 182 -2.99 -24.32 -5.24
CA PRO A 182 -1.76 -24.98 -4.78
C PRO A 182 -0.58 -24.94 -5.77
N ASP A 183 -0.88 -24.81 -7.06
CA ASP A 183 0.09 -24.68 -8.15
C ASP A 183 0.62 -23.24 -8.31
N GLY A 184 0.14 -22.31 -7.48
CA GLY A 184 0.50 -20.89 -7.52
C GLY A 184 -0.35 -20.07 -8.50
N LEU A 185 -1.33 -20.67 -9.17
CA LEU A 185 -2.27 -19.93 -10.01
C LEU A 185 -3.11 -19.00 -9.13
N MET A 186 -3.34 -17.79 -9.63
CA MET A 186 -4.11 -16.75 -8.94
C MET A 186 -5.30 -16.33 -9.79
N GLU A 187 -6.49 -16.36 -9.22
CA GLU A 187 -7.74 -15.94 -9.88
C GLU A 187 -8.37 -14.79 -9.09
N PHE A 188 -8.67 -13.69 -9.78
CA PHE A 188 -9.30 -12.50 -9.20
C PHE A 188 -10.73 -12.39 -9.74
N THR A 189 -11.70 -12.32 -8.85
CA THR A 189 -13.12 -12.15 -9.19
C THR A 189 -13.65 -10.90 -8.51
N LEU A 190 -14.32 -10.03 -9.26
CA LEU A 190 -15.06 -8.89 -8.69
C LEU A 190 -16.35 -9.42 -8.04
N VAL A 191 -16.66 -8.95 -6.83
CA VAL A 191 -17.88 -9.31 -6.08
C VAL A 191 -18.96 -8.25 -6.28
#